data_AF-A0A2D4LNI3-F1
#
_entry.id   AF-A0A2D4LNI3-F1
#
_cell.length_a   1.000
_cell.length_b   1.000
_cell.length_c   1.000
_cell.angle_alpha   90.00
_cell.angle_beta   90.00
_cell.angle_gamma   90.00
#
_symmetry.space_group_name_H-M   'P 1'
#
loop_
_entity.id
_entity.type
_entity.pdbx_description
1 polymer ?
#
loop_
_entity_poly.entity_id
_entity_poly.type
_entity_poly.pdbx_seq_one_letter_code
_entity_poly.pdbx_strand_id
1 'polypeptide(L)'
;NYTKLIQTIGKDLENWTKLQISLLGRIAVIKMNVLPKNLYLFQTIPILIDTFFFKELDKIVSKFIWVGKKSRIKKTYLQDKNSRLPSWETYYKATSLVWIKDWIKLENKRNLTLEGHDLQLGWHASLWNPNNKTHTYFSRHILRRALIKTWTDIRKTHYVKIPRWLSTMEAMFHPNTLDLSKKLKYYQILDDEDNLKSMQELKDQGGNVDNWIYFQLKMRYNKDMT
;
A
#
# COMPACT_ATOMS: atom_id res chain seq x y z
N ASN A 1 20.66 -2.31 7.55
CA ASN A 1 19.77 -3.47 7.83
C ASN A 1 19.54 -4.34 6.60
N TYR A 2 18.99 -3.82 5.50
CA TYR A 2 18.71 -4.59 4.28
C TYR A 2 19.95 -5.23 3.62
N THR A 3 21.07 -4.50 3.52
CA THR A 3 22.34 -5.02 2.97
C THR A 3 22.89 -6.18 3.79
N LYS A 4 22.92 -6.03 5.12
CA LYS A 4 23.32 -7.09 6.06
C LYS A 4 22.41 -8.31 5.94
N LEU A 5 21.09 -8.10 5.76
CA LEU A 5 20.12 -9.18 5.57
C LEU A 5 20.45 -10.01 4.32
N ILE A 6 20.67 -9.37 3.17
CA ILE A 6 21.04 -10.05 1.92
C ILE A 6 22.30 -10.90 2.12
N GLN A 7 23.33 -10.34 2.76
CA GLN A 7 24.57 -11.07 3.02
C GLN A 7 24.35 -12.28 3.92
N THR A 8 23.54 -12.15 4.98
CA THR A 8 23.21 -13.28 5.86
C THR A 8 22.42 -14.36 5.14
N ILE A 9 21.42 -13.99 4.34
CA ILE A 9 20.63 -14.92 3.52
C ILE A 9 21.54 -15.64 2.51
N GLY A 10 22.46 -14.93 1.88
CA GLY A 10 23.43 -15.51 0.95
C GLY A 10 24.27 -16.61 1.61
N LYS A 11 24.84 -16.33 2.79
CA LYS A 11 25.64 -17.30 3.55
C LYS A 11 24.81 -18.50 4.01
N ASP A 12 23.61 -18.27 4.55
CA ASP A 12 22.70 -19.32 5.01
C ASP A 12 22.35 -20.28 3.85
N LEU A 13 22.00 -19.71 2.69
CA LEU A 13 21.64 -20.49 1.51
C LEU A 13 22.84 -21.25 0.92
N GLU A 14 24.05 -20.68 0.94
CA GLU A 14 25.28 -21.38 0.52
C GLU A 14 25.67 -22.54 1.45
N ASN A 15 25.29 -22.48 2.72
CA ASN A 15 25.45 -23.62 3.61
C ASN A 15 24.42 -24.71 3.28
N TRP A 16 23.18 -24.31 2.98
CA TRP A 16 22.10 -25.25 2.70
C TRP A 16 22.13 -25.86 1.30
N THR A 17 22.84 -25.24 0.33
CA THR A 17 23.06 -25.85 -0.99
C THR A 17 23.85 -27.15 -0.91
N LYS A 18 24.63 -27.36 0.16
CA LYS A 18 25.40 -28.59 0.40
C LYS A 18 24.50 -29.80 0.70
N LEU A 19 23.25 -29.56 1.11
CA LEU A 19 22.27 -30.60 1.41
C LEU A 19 21.59 -31.08 0.12
N GLN A 20 21.34 -32.39 0.02
CA GLN A 20 20.60 -32.98 -1.09
C GLN A 20 19.08 -32.80 -0.93
N ILE A 21 18.63 -31.55 -1.11
CA ILE A 21 17.20 -31.19 -0.99
C ILE A 21 16.56 -31.16 -2.39
N SER A 22 15.36 -31.74 -2.50
CA SER A 22 14.53 -31.66 -3.71
C SER A 22 14.16 -30.22 -4.08
N LEU A 23 13.72 -29.98 -5.32
CA LEU A 23 13.32 -28.65 -5.80
C LEU A 23 12.22 -28.03 -4.91
N LEU A 24 11.17 -28.80 -4.61
CA LEU A 24 10.07 -28.35 -3.74
C LEU A 24 10.54 -28.13 -2.30
N GLY A 25 11.42 -28.99 -1.79
CA GLY A 25 12.01 -28.81 -0.46
C GLY A 25 12.78 -27.49 -0.35
N ARG A 26 13.52 -27.10 -1.39
CA ARG A 26 14.23 -25.81 -1.41
C ARG A 26 13.28 -24.62 -1.44
N ILE A 27 12.19 -24.71 -2.20
CA ILE A 27 11.16 -23.67 -2.20
C ILE A 27 10.53 -23.54 -0.80
N ALA A 28 10.27 -24.67 -0.12
CA ALA A 28 9.77 -24.67 1.26
C ALA A 28 10.77 -24.01 2.22
N VAL A 29 12.05 -24.33 2.11
CA VAL A 29 13.13 -23.72 2.89
C VAL A 29 13.19 -22.20 2.71
N ILE A 30 13.04 -21.69 1.48
CA ILE A 30 12.95 -20.26 1.21
C ILE A 30 11.72 -19.63 1.90
N LYS A 31 10.56 -20.27 1.80
CA LYS A 31 9.32 -19.80 2.46
C LYS A 31 9.42 -19.79 3.98
N MET A 32 10.10 -20.77 4.56
CA MET A 32 10.18 -20.91 6.02
C MET A 32 11.25 -20.02 6.64
N ASN A 33 12.36 -19.78 5.94
CA ASN A 33 13.51 -19.10 6.54
C ASN A 33 13.81 -17.74 5.94
N VAL A 34 13.73 -17.59 4.62
CA VAL A 34 14.07 -16.33 3.94
C VAL A 34 12.89 -15.37 3.96
N LEU A 35 11.68 -15.87 3.73
CA LEU A 35 10.48 -15.05 3.66
C LEU A 35 10.15 -14.35 4.99
N PRO A 36 10.14 -15.00 6.17
CA PRO A 36 9.81 -14.33 7.42
C PRO A 36 10.82 -13.23 7.78
N LYS A 37 12.12 -13.47 7.52
CA LYS A 37 13.19 -12.50 7.74
C LYS A 37 13.00 -11.22 6.91
N ASN A 38 12.61 -11.36 5.63
CA ASN A 38 12.32 -10.22 4.76
C ASN A 38 11.02 -9.51 5.16
N LEU A 39 9.96 -10.27 5.44
CA LEU A 39 8.67 -9.72 5.86
C LEU A 39 8.80 -8.87 7.12
N TYR A 40 9.57 -9.34 8.10
CA TYR A 40 9.84 -8.59 9.31
C TYR A 40 10.45 -7.22 9.00
N LEU A 41 11.46 -7.15 8.12
CA LEU A 41 12.05 -5.85 7.74
C LEU A 41 11.08 -4.97 6.97
N PHE A 42 10.32 -5.51 6.02
CA PHE A 42 9.37 -4.73 5.24
C PHE A 42 8.26 -4.13 6.12
N GLN A 43 7.80 -4.88 7.12
CA GLN A 43 6.79 -4.43 8.07
C GLN A 43 7.34 -3.40 9.05
N THR A 44 8.55 -3.61 9.58
CA THR A 44 9.13 -2.73 10.61
C THR A 44 9.69 -1.43 10.05
N ILE A 45 10.18 -1.43 8.81
CA ILE A 45 10.87 -0.28 8.21
C ILE A 45 10.31 -0.03 6.80
N PRO A 46 9.22 0.76 6.66
CA PRO A 46 8.63 1.12 5.39
C PRO A 46 9.45 2.22 4.70
N ILE A 47 10.63 1.84 4.18
CA ILE A 47 11.48 2.71 3.37
C ILE A 47 11.33 2.37 1.88
N LEU A 48 11.72 3.30 1.02
CA LEU A 48 11.73 3.05 -0.40
C LEU A 48 12.83 2.03 -0.75
N ILE A 49 12.41 0.85 -1.16
CA ILE A 49 13.33 -0.20 -1.63
C ILE A 49 13.50 -0.07 -3.13
N ASP A 50 14.76 -0.03 -3.59
CA ASP A 50 15.07 -0.02 -5.01
C ASP A 50 14.84 -1.41 -5.63
N THR A 51 14.48 -1.42 -6.92
CA THR A 51 14.32 -2.62 -7.74
C THR A 51 15.57 -3.49 -7.77
N PHE A 52 16.76 -2.89 -7.59
CA PHE A 52 18.02 -3.62 -7.49
C PHE A 52 18.03 -4.64 -6.34
N PHE A 53 17.51 -4.26 -5.17
CA PHE A 53 17.43 -5.14 -4.01
C PHE A 53 16.62 -6.41 -4.29
N PHE A 54 15.45 -6.26 -4.93
CA PHE A 54 14.60 -7.39 -5.29
C PHE A 54 15.27 -8.31 -6.32
N LYS A 55 15.95 -7.73 -7.31
CA LYS A 55 16.73 -8.48 -8.32
C LYS A 55 17.89 -9.24 -7.70
N GLU A 56 18.59 -8.65 -6.73
CA GLU A 56 19.70 -9.28 -6.03
C GLU A 56 19.22 -10.47 -5.18
N LEU A 57 18.14 -10.29 -4.41
CA LEU A 57 17.50 -11.37 -3.67
C LEU A 57 17.03 -12.51 -4.61
N ASP A 58 16.38 -12.17 -5.72
CA ASP A 58 15.95 -13.15 -6.71
C ASP A 58 17.12 -13.94 -7.30
N LYS A 59 18.27 -13.28 -7.54
CA LYS A 59 19.48 -13.93 -8.05
C LYS A 59 20.02 -14.95 -7.05
N ILE A 60 20.12 -14.59 -5.77
CA ILE A 60 20.60 -15.49 -4.72
C ILE A 60 19.65 -16.68 -4.55
N VAL A 61 18.34 -16.40 -4.50
CA VAL A 61 17.29 -17.42 -4.39
C VAL A 61 17.30 -18.37 -5.59
N SER A 62 17.44 -17.85 -6.80
CA SER A 62 17.55 -18.65 -8.03
C SER A 62 18.80 -19.53 -8.03
N LYS A 63 19.97 -19.00 -7.62
CA LYS A 63 21.20 -19.77 -7.45
C LYS A 63 21.01 -20.94 -6.49
N PHE A 64 20.31 -20.74 -5.37
CA PHE A 64 20.00 -21.78 -4.41
C PHE A 64 19.07 -22.87 -4.97
N ILE A 65 17.94 -22.46 -5.57
CA ILE A 65 16.92 -23.36 -6.14
C ILE A 65 17.55 -24.30 -7.17
N TRP A 66 18.42 -23.77 -8.04
CA TRP A 66 19.01 -24.51 -9.16
C TRP A 66 20.40 -25.09 -8.91
N VAL A 67 20.96 -25.01 -7.70
CA VAL A 67 22.37 -25.41 -7.40
C VAL A 67 23.38 -24.69 -8.31
N GLY A 68 23.19 -23.41 -8.57
CA GLY A 68 24.03 -22.66 -9.50
C GLY A 68 23.90 -23.06 -10.98
N LYS A 69 23.02 -24.02 -11.31
CA LYS A 69 22.69 -24.37 -12.71
C LYS A 69 21.73 -23.33 -13.30
N LYS A 70 21.61 -23.32 -14.63
CA LYS A 70 20.66 -22.46 -15.34
C LYS A 70 19.22 -22.83 -14.96
N SER A 71 18.38 -21.82 -14.76
CA SER A 71 16.96 -21.99 -14.46
C SER A 71 16.27 -22.79 -15.56
N ARG A 72 15.61 -23.90 -15.20
CA ARG A 72 14.86 -24.73 -16.16
C ARG A 72 13.42 -24.25 -16.37
N ILE A 73 12.84 -23.60 -15.36
CA ILE A 73 11.47 -23.11 -15.36
C ILE A 73 11.49 -21.58 -15.26
N LYS A 74 10.60 -20.88 -15.96
CA LYS A 74 10.48 -19.41 -15.81
C LYS A 74 9.97 -19.09 -14.41
N LYS A 75 10.50 -18.04 -13.79
CA LYS A 75 10.12 -17.59 -12.44
C LYS A 75 8.61 -17.37 -12.28
N THR A 76 7.95 -16.80 -13.30
CA THR A 76 6.51 -16.55 -13.29
C THR A 76 5.70 -17.83 -13.02
N TYR A 77 6.06 -18.94 -13.67
CA TYR A 77 5.43 -20.24 -13.44
C TYR A 77 5.74 -20.82 -12.05
N LEU A 78 6.90 -20.49 -11.46
CA LEU A 78 7.25 -20.87 -10.09
C LEU A 78 6.47 -20.08 -9.02
N GLN A 79 6.01 -18.87 -9.37
CA GLN A 79 5.25 -17.99 -8.48
C GLN A 79 3.74 -18.24 -8.58
N ASP A 80 3.28 -18.92 -9.63
CA ASP A 80 1.89 -19.26 -9.85
C ASP A 80 1.38 -20.32 -8.83
N LYS A 81 0.05 -20.53 -8.81
CA LYS A 81 -0.75 -21.22 -7.76
C LYS A 81 -0.15 -22.53 -7.21
N ASN A 82 0.62 -23.27 -8.00
CA ASN A 82 1.07 -24.63 -7.69
C ASN A 82 2.39 -24.70 -6.89
N SER A 83 3.36 -23.83 -7.19
CA SER A 83 4.69 -23.87 -6.54
C SER A 83 4.90 -22.73 -5.54
N ARG A 84 4.13 -21.65 -5.67
CA ARG A 84 4.00 -20.52 -4.73
C ARG A 84 5.35 -19.92 -4.27
N LEU A 85 6.39 -19.89 -5.10
CA LEU A 85 7.62 -19.18 -4.75
C LEU A 85 7.25 -17.72 -4.41
N PRO A 86 7.72 -17.15 -3.28
CA PRO A 86 7.33 -15.80 -2.89
C PRO A 86 7.81 -14.75 -3.89
N SER A 87 6.93 -13.79 -4.19
CA SER A 87 7.28 -12.57 -4.91
C SER A 87 7.64 -11.48 -3.91
N TRP A 88 8.93 -11.19 -3.77
CA TRP A 88 9.43 -10.20 -2.80
C TRP A 88 8.80 -8.82 -2.97
N GLU A 89 8.67 -8.38 -4.22
CA GLU A 89 8.06 -7.08 -4.55
C GLU A 89 6.57 -7.05 -4.18
N THR A 90 5.83 -8.12 -4.45
CA THR A 90 4.41 -8.22 -4.10
C THR A 90 4.23 -8.22 -2.57
N TYR A 91 5.07 -8.95 -1.83
CA TYR A 91 5.04 -8.94 -0.37
C TYR A 91 5.37 -7.56 0.19
N TYR A 92 6.39 -6.89 -0.34
CA TYR A 92 6.74 -5.52 0.07
C TYR A 92 5.56 -4.56 -0.15
N LYS A 93 4.95 -4.56 -1.35
CA LYS A 93 3.74 -3.76 -1.64
C LYS A 93 2.60 -4.07 -0.68
N ALA A 94 2.34 -5.36 -0.41
CA ALA A 94 1.31 -5.77 0.53
C ALA A 94 1.58 -5.28 1.96
N THR A 95 2.83 -5.33 2.43
CA THR A 95 3.18 -4.80 3.75
C THR A 95 3.04 -3.29 3.83
N SER A 96 3.38 -2.54 2.77
CA SER A 96 3.12 -1.09 2.70
C SER A 96 1.63 -0.78 2.80
N LEU A 97 0.76 -1.61 2.19
CA LEU A 97 -0.69 -1.45 2.30
C LEU A 97 -1.22 -1.64 3.72
N VAL A 98 -0.56 -2.44 4.56
CA VAL A 98 -0.95 -2.58 5.97
C VAL A 98 -0.81 -1.26 6.71
N TRP A 99 0.25 -0.48 6.45
CA TRP A 99 0.43 0.85 7.01
C TRP A 99 -0.61 1.84 6.47
N ILE A 100 -0.84 1.82 5.16
CA ILE A 100 -1.79 2.73 4.50
C ILE A 100 -3.24 2.43 4.90
N LYS A 101 -3.56 1.18 5.23
CA LYS A 101 -4.90 0.75 5.67
C LYS A 101 -5.40 1.60 6.85
N ASP A 102 -4.53 1.93 7.79
CA ASP A 102 -4.90 2.75 8.95
C ASP A 102 -5.23 4.19 8.55
N TRP A 103 -4.48 4.74 7.59
CA TRP A 103 -4.74 6.06 6.98
C TRP A 103 -6.03 6.07 6.15
N ILE A 104 -6.43 4.93 5.58
CA ILE A 104 -7.70 4.79 4.84
C ILE A 104 -8.89 4.69 5.79
N LYS A 105 -8.80 3.84 6.81
CA LYS A 105 -9.91 3.54 7.73
C LYS A 105 -10.18 4.66 8.73
N LEU A 106 -9.14 5.40 9.12
CA LEU A 106 -9.20 6.49 10.10
C LEU A 106 -9.69 6.06 11.50
N GLU A 107 -9.53 4.79 11.85
CA GLU A 107 -9.99 4.19 13.11
C GLU A 107 -9.07 4.58 14.30
N ASN A 108 -7.75 4.56 14.09
CA ASN A 108 -6.73 4.80 15.12
C ASN A 108 -6.43 6.30 15.35
N LYS A 109 -7.36 7.02 15.98
CA LYS A 109 -7.27 8.49 16.16
C LYS A 109 -5.96 8.97 16.78
N ARG A 110 -5.47 8.31 17.84
CA ARG A 110 -4.23 8.71 18.54
C ARG A 110 -3.01 8.70 17.62
N ASN A 111 -2.82 7.60 16.87
CA ASN A 111 -1.70 7.47 15.96
C ASN A 111 -1.82 8.45 14.80
N LEU A 112 -3.03 8.62 14.26
CA LEU A 112 -3.30 9.58 13.18
C LEU A 112 -3.10 11.04 13.62
N THR A 113 -3.36 11.40 14.87
CA THR A 113 -3.05 12.75 15.37
C THR A 113 -1.55 12.98 15.51
N LEU A 114 -0.81 11.99 16.02
CA LEU A 114 0.63 12.08 16.22
C LEU A 114 1.39 12.09 14.89
N GLU A 115 1.08 11.14 14.02
CA GLU A 115 1.65 11.08 12.66
C GLU A 115 1.15 12.22 11.79
N GLY A 116 0.03 12.84 12.16
CA GLY A 116 -0.69 13.79 11.33
C GLY A 116 -0.48 15.26 11.66
N HIS A 117 0.35 15.57 12.65
CA HIS A 117 0.51 16.94 13.16
C HIS A 117 0.95 17.97 12.11
N ASP A 118 1.66 17.52 11.06
CA ASP A 118 2.14 18.38 9.98
C ASP A 118 1.22 18.43 8.73
N LEU A 119 0.06 17.76 8.76
CA LEU A 119 -0.82 17.75 7.59
C LEU A 119 -1.46 19.14 7.40
N GLN A 120 -1.55 19.57 6.14
CA GLN A 120 -2.31 20.76 5.75
C GLN A 120 -3.75 20.45 5.33
N LEU A 121 -3.99 19.21 4.88
CA LEU A 121 -5.32 18.66 4.53
C LEU A 121 -5.42 17.25 5.09
N GLY A 122 -6.59 16.62 5.10
CA GLY A 122 -6.76 15.29 5.67
C GLY A 122 -5.95 14.18 4.98
N TRP A 123 -5.94 13.01 5.63
CA TRP A 123 -5.15 11.85 5.21
C TRP A 123 -5.51 11.37 3.81
N HIS A 124 -6.80 11.42 3.49
CA HIS A 124 -7.34 11.03 2.19
C HIS A 124 -6.91 11.99 1.08
N ALA A 125 -6.71 13.28 1.37
CA ALA A 125 -6.16 14.23 0.43
C ALA A 125 -4.73 13.84 0.02
N SER A 126 -3.91 13.45 1.00
CA SER A 126 -2.52 13.04 0.80
C SER A 126 -2.39 11.75 -0.04
N LEU A 127 -3.35 10.82 0.12
CA LEU A 127 -3.39 9.55 -0.64
C LEU A 127 -3.95 9.71 -2.05
N TRP A 128 -4.96 10.58 -2.23
CA TRP A 128 -5.64 10.75 -3.51
C TRP A 128 -4.96 11.79 -4.41
N ASN A 129 -4.46 12.89 -3.84
CA ASN A 129 -3.81 13.98 -4.57
C ASN A 129 -2.35 14.20 -4.13
N PRO A 130 -1.45 13.22 -4.32
CA PRO A 130 -0.07 13.29 -3.83
C PRO A 130 0.78 14.38 -4.52
N ASN A 131 0.40 14.81 -5.72
CA ASN A 131 1.12 15.83 -6.50
C ASN A 131 0.70 17.27 -6.16
N ASN A 132 -0.22 17.46 -5.21
CA ASN A 132 -0.66 18.79 -4.85
C ASN A 132 0.45 19.51 -4.06
N LYS A 133 0.83 20.73 -4.47
CA LYS A 133 1.96 21.49 -3.88
C LYS A 133 1.80 21.68 -2.36
N THR A 134 0.56 21.66 -1.86
CA THR A 134 0.18 21.77 -0.45
C THR A 134 0.67 20.60 0.42
N HIS A 135 0.92 19.42 -0.16
CA HIS A 135 1.36 18.23 0.59
C HIS A 135 2.88 17.99 0.59
N THR A 136 3.65 18.93 0.04
CA THR A 136 5.10 18.78 -0.11
C THR A 136 5.78 18.51 1.24
N TYR A 137 5.36 19.16 2.32
CA TYR A 137 5.92 18.96 3.66
C TYR A 137 5.68 17.53 4.20
N PHE A 138 4.45 17.03 4.08
CA PHE A 138 4.08 15.67 4.51
C PHE A 138 4.95 14.60 3.83
N SER A 139 5.27 14.80 2.55
CA SER A 139 6.13 13.92 1.76
C SER A 139 7.64 14.07 2.03
N ARG A 140 8.09 15.01 2.87
CA ARG A 140 9.51 15.16 3.21
C ARG A 140 10.01 14.03 4.11
N HIS A 141 9.15 13.51 4.98
CA HIS A 141 9.52 12.42 5.86
C HIS A 141 9.77 11.13 5.05
N ILE A 142 10.91 10.49 5.29
CA ILE A 142 11.40 9.37 4.48
C ILE A 142 10.38 8.22 4.41
N LEU A 143 9.75 7.87 5.55
CA LEU A 143 8.77 6.78 5.60
C LEU A 143 7.46 7.15 4.90
N ARG A 144 6.97 8.39 5.12
CA ARG A 144 5.73 8.87 4.49
C ARG A 144 5.90 8.92 2.97
N ARG A 145 7.06 9.40 2.51
CA ARG A 145 7.43 9.42 1.08
C ARG A 145 7.43 8.03 0.47
N ALA A 146 7.99 7.04 1.17
CA ALA A 146 8.03 5.67 0.71
C ALA A 146 6.62 5.06 0.59
N LEU A 147 5.78 5.26 1.62
CA LEU A 147 4.39 4.77 1.63
C LEU A 147 3.54 5.46 0.55
N ILE A 148 3.64 6.77 0.38
CA ILE A 148 2.90 7.48 -0.67
C ILE A 148 3.36 7.03 -2.06
N LYS A 149 4.67 6.89 -2.29
CA LYS A 149 5.18 6.45 -3.60
C LYS A 149 4.73 5.02 -3.93
N THR A 150 4.87 4.10 -2.98
CA THR A 150 4.36 2.72 -3.17
C THR A 150 2.85 2.69 -3.38
N TRP A 151 2.09 3.50 -2.64
CA TRP A 151 0.66 3.68 -2.88
C TRP A 151 0.36 4.20 -4.28
N THR A 152 1.09 5.20 -4.78
CA THR A 152 0.85 5.72 -6.14
C THR A 152 1.09 4.68 -7.21
N ASP A 153 2.09 3.81 -7.04
CA ASP A 153 2.37 2.74 -7.98
C ASP A 153 1.23 1.70 -7.95
N ILE A 154 0.79 1.28 -6.76
CA ILE A 154 -0.34 0.35 -6.59
C ILE A 154 -1.64 0.96 -7.14
N ARG A 155 -1.85 2.24 -6.91
CA ARG A 155 -3.04 2.96 -7.36
C ARG A 155 -3.11 2.96 -8.88
N LYS A 156 -2.02 3.31 -9.55
CA LYS A 156 -1.95 3.31 -11.03
C LYS A 156 -2.23 1.93 -11.63
N THR A 157 -1.85 0.85 -10.94
CA THR A 157 -2.06 -0.50 -11.47
C THR A 157 -3.44 -1.07 -11.17
N HIS A 158 -4.09 -0.67 -10.07
CA HIS A 158 -5.35 -1.29 -9.61
C HIS A 158 -6.59 -0.40 -9.64
N TYR A 159 -6.43 0.92 -9.70
CA TYR A 159 -7.55 1.85 -9.67
C TYR A 159 -7.63 2.65 -10.96
N VAL A 160 -8.72 2.44 -11.71
CA VAL A 160 -9.09 3.22 -12.90
C VAL A 160 -10.08 4.34 -12.53
N LYS A 161 -10.84 4.16 -11.46
CA LYS A 161 -11.89 5.06 -10.97
C LYS A 161 -11.61 5.53 -9.53
N ILE A 162 -12.40 6.49 -9.07
CA ILE A 162 -12.38 6.99 -7.69
C ILE A 162 -12.71 5.85 -6.72
N PRO A 163 -11.88 5.60 -5.68
CA PRO A 163 -12.14 4.56 -4.71
C PRO A 163 -13.35 4.91 -3.85
N ARG A 164 -14.28 3.95 -3.73
CA ARG A 164 -15.49 4.09 -2.89
C ARG A 164 -15.19 4.34 -1.41
N TRP A 165 -13.99 3.97 -0.92
CA TRP A 165 -13.58 4.22 0.46
C TRP A 165 -13.10 5.65 0.73
N LEU A 166 -12.87 6.46 -0.30
CA LEU A 166 -12.38 7.82 -0.15
C LEU A 166 -13.45 8.72 0.47
N SER A 167 -13.09 9.46 1.51
CA SER A 167 -13.95 10.48 2.10
C SER A 167 -13.64 11.82 1.46
N THR A 168 -14.68 12.40 0.89
CA THR A 168 -14.65 13.72 0.26
C THR A 168 -14.23 14.81 1.25
N MET A 169 -14.73 14.73 2.48
CA MET A 169 -14.46 15.70 3.54
C MET A 169 -13.01 15.64 4.02
N GLU A 170 -12.49 14.45 4.26
CA GLU A 170 -11.05 14.23 4.58
C GLU A 170 -10.13 14.58 3.40
N ALA A 171 -10.64 14.51 2.17
CA ALA A 171 -9.88 14.94 1.00
C ALA A 171 -9.85 16.47 0.80
N MET A 172 -10.68 17.22 1.54
CA MET A 172 -10.86 18.67 1.39
C MET A 172 -10.41 19.49 2.59
N PHE A 173 -10.58 18.97 3.81
CA PHE A 173 -10.38 19.74 5.04
C PHE A 173 -9.33 19.09 5.93
N HIS A 174 -8.78 19.88 6.85
CA HIS A 174 -7.85 19.38 7.86
C HIS A 174 -8.59 18.49 8.88
N PRO A 175 -7.96 17.43 9.44
CA PRO A 175 -8.63 16.53 10.39
C PRO A 175 -9.23 17.24 11.62
N ASN A 176 -8.59 18.32 12.08
CA ASN A 176 -9.05 19.07 13.27
C ASN A 176 -10.24 20.00 12.99
N THR A 177 -10.56 20.27 11.72
CA THR A 177 -11.70 21.14 11.34
C THR A 177 -12.96 20.33 11.00
N LEU A 178 -12.86 19.01 11.02
CA LEU A 178 -13.93 18.10 10.62
C LEU A 178 -14.66 17.54 11.84
N ASP A 179 -15.99 17.73 11.88
CA ASP A 179 -16.83 16.93 12.76
C ASP A 179 -16.83 15.48 12.26
N LEU A 180 -16.47 14.55 13.15
CA LEU A 180 -16.42 13.12 12.88
C LEU A 180 -17.76 12.55 12.43
N SER A 181 -18.87 13.18 12.84
CA SER A 181 -20.22 12.80 12.43
C SER A 181 -20.51 13.03 10.94
N LYS A 182 -19.68 13.84 10.25
CA LYS A 182 -19.89 14.29 8.87
C LYS A 182 -18.92 13.66 7.85
N LYS A 183 -18.18 12.60 8.22
CA LYS A 183 -17.23 11.92 7.33
C LYS A 183 -17.93 11.00 6.32
N LEU A 184 -18.58 11.59 5.33
CA LEU A 184 -19.18 10.84 4.23
C LEU A 184 -18.11 10.28 3.31
N LYS A 185 -18.25 9.01 2.91
CA LYS A 185 -17.38 8.34 1.93
C LYS A 185 -18.11 8.11 0.61
N TYR A 186 -17.38 8.00 -0.49
CA TYR A 186 -18.00 7.81 -1.81
C TYR A 186 -18.96 6.61 -1.90
N TYR A 187 -18.74 5.51 -1.16
CA TYR A 187 -19.71 4.41 -1.12
C TYR A 187 -21.09 4.79 -0.58
N GLN A 188 -21.19 5.87 0.20
CA GLN A 188 -22.45 6.37 0.75
C GLN A 188 -23.09 7.38 -0.21
N ILE A 189 -22.27 8.13 -0.95
CA ILE A 189 -22.70 9.30 -1.73
C ILE A 189 -22.91 8.97 -3.21
N LEU A 190 -22.28 7.91 -3.72
CA LEU A 190 -22.46 7.48 -5.10
C LEU A 190 -23.57 6.42 -5.20
N ASP A 191 -24.26 6.45 -6.34
CA ASP A 191 -25.18 5.41 -6.78
C ASP A 191 -24.44 4.23 -7.42
N ASP A 192 -25.19 3.19 -7.76
CA ASP A 192 -24.66 1.99 -8.42
C ASP A 192 -24.02 2.29 -9.79
N GLU A 193 -24.45 3.38 -10.44
CA GLU A 193 -23.90 3.91 -11.69
C GLU A 193 -22.70 4.86 -11.50
N ASP A 194 -22.16 4.98 -10.28
CA ASP A 194 -21.09 5.91 -9.88
C ASP A 194 -21.48 7.40 -10.01
N ASN A 195 -22.76 7.73 -10.12
CA ASN A 195 -23.29 9.10 -10.11
C ASN A 195 -23.46 9.63 -8.68
N LEU A 196 -23.34 10.94 -8.49
CA LEU A 196 -23.56 11.57 -7.17
C LEU A 196 -25.07 11.59 -6.84
N LYS A 197 -25.44 10.98 -5.71
CA LYS A 197 -26.81 10.98 -5.17
C LYS A 197 -27.39 12.37 -5.03
N SER A 198 -28.70 12.48 -5.22
CA SER A 198 -29.41 13.72 -4.97
C SER A 198 -29.43 14.04 -3.47
N MET A 199 -29.61 15.33 -3.13
CA MET A 199 -29.69 15.74 -1.73
C MET A 199 -30.85 15.08 -0.97
N GLN A 200 -31.96 14.79 -1.67
CA GLN A 200 -33.13 14.14 -1.08
C GLN A 200 -32.77 12.71 -0.66
N GLU A 201 -32.14 11.93 -1.54
CA GLU A 201 -31.68 10.57 -1.24
C GLU A 201 -30.68 10.51 -0.07
N LEU A 202 -29.80 11.52 0.05
CA LEU A 202 -28.85 11.61 1.17
C LEU A 202 -29.54 11.91 2.50
N LYS A 203 -30.62 12.69 2.49
CA LYS A 203 -31.44 12.97 3.69
C LYS A 203 -32.26 11.76 4.09
N ASP A 204 -32.82 11.04 3.11
CA ASP A 204 -33.61 9.82 3.34
C ASP A 204 -32.77 8.68 3.94
N GLN A 205 -31.45 8.66 3.66
CA GLN A 205 -30.49 7.74 4.28
C GLN A 205 -30.07 8.14 5.71
N GLY A 206 -30.72 9.15 6.30
CA GLY A 206 -30.43 9.63 7.65
C GLY A 206 -29.17 10.51 7.74
N GLY A 207 -28.67 11.01 6.61
CA GLY A 207 -27.51 11.89 6.57
C GLY A 207 -27.86 13.32 6.97
N ASN A 208 -27.18 13.87 7.98
CA ASN A 208 -27.26 15.29 8.32
C ASN A 208 -26.42 16.13 7.33
N VAL A 209 -26.91 16.24 6.09
CA VAL A 209 -26.24 16.93 4.98
C VAL A 209 -26.92 18.27 4.69
N ASP A 210 -26.27 19.34 5.10
CA ASP A 210 -26.69 20.71 4.80
C ASP A 210 -26.37 21.10 3.35
N ASN A 211 -27.03 22.14 2.84
CA ASN A 211 -26.82 22.65 1.47
C ASN A 211 -25.35 22.98 1.18
N TRP A 212 -24.65 23.54 2.16
CA TRP A 212 -23.24 23.87 2.06
C TRP A 212 -22.36 22.63 1.90
N ILE A 213 -22.63 21.58 2.68
CA ILE A 213 -21.90 20.31 2.63
C ILE A 213 -22.11 19.65 1.27
N TYR A 214 -23.36 19.60 0.78
CA TYR A 214 -23.67 19.06 -0.54
C TYR A 214 -22.97 19.82 -1.67
N PHE A 215 -22.91 21.15 -1.59
CA PHE A 215 -22.16 21.97 -2.55
C PHE A 215 -20.67 21.60 -2.56
N GLN A 216 -20.06 21.42 -1.38
CA GLN A 216 -18.67 21.00 -1.25
C GLN A 216 -18.44 19.59 -1.85
N LEU A 217 -19.36 18.65 -1.60
CA LEU A 217 -19.34 17.31 -2.19
C LEU A 217 -19.34 17.37 -3.72
N LYS A 218 -20.26 18.15 -4.30
CA LYS A 218 -20.39 18.30 -5.74
C LYS A 218 -19.13 18.92 -6.37
N MET A 219 -18.59 19.97 -5.75
CA MET A 219 -17.33 20.59 -6.18
C MET A 219 -16.16 19.58 -6.18
N ARG A 220 -16.10 18.72 -5.16
CA ARG A 220 -15.03 17.72 -5.05
C ARG A 220 -15.18 16.58 -6.05
N TYR A 221 -16.39 16.04 -6.19
CA TYR A 221 -16.70 15.00 -7.15
C TYR A 221 -16.34 15.43 -8.57
N ASN A 222 -16.74 16.64 -8.97
CA ASN A 222 -16.40 17.19 -10.28
C ASN A 222 -14.88 17.28 -10.49
N LYS A 223 -14.12 17.67 -9.47
CA LYS A 223 -12.65 17.75 -9.52
C LYS A 223 -11.96 16.38 -9.59
N ASP A 224 -12.54 15.36 -8.96
CA ASP A 224 -11.98 14.01 -8.97
C ASP A 224 -12.35 13.23 -10.26
N MET A 225 -13.37 13.68 -11.00
CA MET A 225 -13.81 13.12 -12.30
C MET A 225 -13.08 13.72 -13.51
N THR A 226 -12.49 14.90 -13.37
CA THR A 226 -11.63 15.56 -14.40
C THR A 226 -10.20 15.05 -14.36
#